data_AF-A0A2P4PZK3-F1
#
_entry.id   AF-A0A2P4PZK3-F1
#
_cell.length_a   1.000
_cell.length_b   1.000
_cell.length_c   1.000
_cell.angle_alpha   90.00
_cell.angle_beta   90.00
_cell.angle_gamma   90.00
#
_symmetry.space_group_name_H-M   'P 1'
#
loop_
_entity.id
_entity.type
_entity.pdbx_description
1 polymer ?
#
loop_
_entity_poly.entity_id
_entity_poly.type
_entity_poly.pdbx_seq_one_letter_code
_entity_poly.pdbx_strand_id
1 'polypeptide(L)'
;TVVLIMGFRDKIFVIVTQYGKIGSWIYVTVGSQLPSPLSVTTSTSTNVKFLLGSITPLYQLCASHIATVITTENSGDGRAVVVRLALMKNSDNNDGDQDEEIGDKELFNEIESMVKESI
;
A
#
# COMPACT_ATOMS: atom_id res chain seq x y z
N THR A 1 -2.05 0.13 -15.69
CA THR A 1 -2.56 -0.20 -14.34
C THR A 1 -3.81 0.61 -14.07
N VAL A 2 -4.76 0.11 -13.27
CA VAL A 2 -5.94 0.87 -12.85
C VAL A 2 -5.88 1.10 -11.35
N VAL A 3 -5.99 2.36 -10.93
CA VAL A 3 -6.08 2.78 -9.53
C VAL A 3 -7.47 3.35 -9.27
N LEU A 4 -8.12 2.90 -8.20
CA LEU A 4 -9.42 3.41 -7.77
C LEU A 4 -9.39 3.62 -6.26
N ILE A 5 -9.78 4.81 -5.82
CA ILE A 5 -9.91 5.17 -4.40
C ILE A 5 -11.39 5.43 -4.10
N MET A 6 -11.90 4.81 -3.04
CA MET A 6 -13.28 4.95 -2.60
C MET A 6 -13.34 5.18 -1.10
N GLY A 7 -13.93 6.31 -0.69
CA GLY A 7 -14.17 6.61 0.72
C GLY A 7 -15.47 5.98 1.23
N PHE A 8 -15.39 5.20 2.29
CA PHE A 8 -16.53 4.78 3.11
C PHE A 8 -16.50 5.49 4.47
N ARG A 9 -17.59 5.35 5.24
CA ARG A 9 -17.68 5.96 6.57
C ARG A 9 -16.60 5.47 7.53
N ASP A 10 -16.29 4.18 7.50
CA ASP A 10 -15.40 3.49 8.45
C ASP A 10 -14.03 3.14 7.85
N LYS A 11 -13.88 3.25 6.53
CA LYS A 11 -12.68 2.81 5.81
C LYS A 11 -12.50 3.49 4.46
N ILE A 12 -11.29 3.46 3.94
CA ILE A 12 -10.95 3.87 2.58
C ILE A 12 -10.56 2.62 1.81
N PHE A 13 -11.15 2.41 0.65
CA PHE A 13 -10.77 1.33 -0.26
C PHE A 13 -9.84 1.87 -1.32
N VAL A 14 -8.71 1.20 -1.50
CA VAL A 14 -7.74 1.48 -2.56
C VAL A 14 -7.58 0.21 -3.38
N ILE A 15 -7.87 0.31 -4.67
CA ILE A 15 -7.75 -0.81 -5.59
C ILE A 15 -6.68 -0.47 -6.60
N VAL A 16 -5.59 -1.24 -6.60
CA VAL A 16 -4.55 -1.22 -7.62
C VAL A 16 -4.60 -2.55 -8.33
N THR A 17 -5.08 -2.56 -9.58
CA THR A 17 -5.24 -3.78 -10.36
C THR A 17 -4.59 -3.66 -11.74
N GLN A 18 -3.91 -4.72 -12.14
CA GLN A 18 -3.44 -4.93 -13.49
C GLN A 18 -4.24 -6.08 -14.13
N TYR A 19 -4.64 -5.91 -15.39
CA TYR A 19 -5.34 -6.92 -16.20
C TYR A 19 -6.63 -7.50 -15.56
N GLY A 20 -7.31 -6.72 -14.69
CA GLY A 20 -8.56 -7.14 -14.06
C GLY A 20 -8.43 -8.23 -12.98
N LYS A 21 -7.21 -8.60 -12.58
CA LYS A 21 -6.98 -9.65 -11.56
C LYS A 21 -7.40 -9.18 -10.17
N ILE A 22 -7.93 -10.09 -9.35
CA ILE A 22 -8.38 -9.79 -7.97
C ILE A 22 -7.19 -9.45 -7.05
N GLY A 23 -6.06 -10.15 -7.18
CA GLY A 23 -4.86 -9.91 -6.38
C GLY A 23 -5.03 -10.23 -4.89
N SER A 24 -4.16 -9.66 -4.07
CA SER A 24 -4.22 -9.76 -2.61
C SER A 24 -5.00 -8.60 -2.00
N TRP A 25 -5.72 -8.88 -0.92
CA TRP A 25 -6.46 -7.90 -0.14
C TRP A 25 -5.80 -7.73 1.22
N ILE A 26 -5.55 -6.48 1.59
CA ILE A 26 -4.69 -6.12 2.70
C ILE A 26 -5.38 -5.02 3.49
N TYR A 27 -5.70 -5.32 4.74
CA TYR A 27 -6.26 -4.37 5.68
C TYR A 27 -5.12 -3.69 6.43
N VAL A 28 -5.08 -2.37 6.39
CA VAL A 28 -4.05 -1.56 7.04
C VAL A 28 -4.70 -0.55 7.95
N THR A 29 -4.25 -0.49 9.20
CA THR A 29 -4.60 0.59 10.13
C THR A 29 -3.36 1.37 10.48
N VAL A 30 -3.43 2.68 10.36
CA VAL A 30 -2.36 3.59 10.78
C VAL A 30 -2.75 4.13 12.16
N GLY A 31 -2.07 3.63 13.19
CA GLY A 31 -2.20 4.15 14.54
C GLY A 31 -1.36 5.41 14.70
N SER A 32 -1.99 6.52 15.07
CA SER A 32 -1.28 7.68 15.62
C SER A 32 -1.00 7.40 17.09
N GLN A 33 0.23 7.03 17.44
CA GLN A 33 0.62 6.97 18.84
C GLN A 33 0.75 8.42 19.35
N LEU A 34 -0.10 8.79 20.32
CA LEU A 34 -0.04 10.09 20.98
C LEU A 34 1.40 10.31 21.48
N PRO A 35 2.02 11.48 21.24
CA PRO A 35 3.38 11.72 21.68
C PRO A 35 3.48 11.46 23.19
N SER A 36 4.24 10.43 23.55
CA SER A 36 4.74 10.28 24.91
C SER A 36 5.59 11.52 25.21
N PRO A 37 5.51 12.14 26.39
CA PRO A 37 6.21 13.40 26.70
C PRO A 37 7.75 13.34 26.59
N LEU A 38 8.31 12.16 26.27
CA LEU A 38 9.74 11.91 26.10
C LEU A 38 10.17 11.69 24.63
N SER A 39 9.26 11.71 23.66
CA SER A 39 9.59 11.43 22.26
C SER A 39 9.22 12.60 21.35
N VAL A 40 10.24 13.26 20.80
CA VAL A 40 10.16 14.38 19.83
C VAL A 40 9.68 13.91 18.44
N THR A 41 9.49 12.60 18.24
CA THR A 41 9.10 11.98 16.98
C THR A 41 7.73 11.30 17.10
N THR A 42 6.75 11.79 16.33
CA THR A 42 5.47 11.10 16.11
C THR A 42 5.74 9.81 15.36
N SER A 43 5.71 8.68 16.07
CA SER A 43 5.88 7.36 15.45
C SER A 43 4.51 6.84 15.01
N THR A 44 4.25 6.83 13.70
CA THR A 44 3.05 6.20 13.14
C THR A 44 3.27 4.70 13.07
N SER A 45 2.49 3.93 13.82
CA SER A 45 2.56 2.46 13.78
C SER A 45 1.54 1.93 12.78
N THR A 46 2.00 1.17 11.78
CA THR A 46 1.09 0.52 10.81
C THR A 46 0.86 -0.93 11.20
N ASN A 47 -0.41 -1.34 11.32
CA ASN A 47 -0.78 -2.74 11.46
C ASN A 47 -1.32 -3.24 10.13
N VAL A 48 -0.73 -4.32 9.61
CA VAL A 48 -1.09 -4.91 8.32
C VAL A 48 -1.65 -6.30 8.52
N LYS A 49 -2.82 -6.56 7.94
CA LYS A 49 -3.48 -7.86 7.97
C LYS A 49 -3.91 -8.26 6.56
N PHE A 50 -3.34 -9.34 6.05
CA PHE A 50 -3.78 -9.93 4.79
C PHE A 50 -5.15 -10.60 4.99
N LEU A 51 -6.12 -10.23 4.15
CA LEU A 51 -7.48 -10.78 4.16
C LEU A 51 -7.64 -11.88 3.10
N LEU A 52 -6.95 -11.74 1.97
CA LEU A 52 -7.02 -12.69 0.85
C LEU A 52 -5.74 -12.62 0.01
N GLY A 53 -5.38 -13.71 -0.64
CA GLY A 53 -4.30 -13.77 -1.63
C GLY A 53 -2.92 -14.12 -1.05
N SER A 54 -1.88 -13.86 -1.83
CA SER A 54 -0.49 -14.13 -1.47
C SER A 54 0.01 -13.08 -0.46
N ILE A 55 0.73 -13.57 0.54
CA ILE A 55 1.42 -12.75 1.53
C ILE A 55 2.87 -12.60 1.05
N THR A 56 3.21 -11.41 0.55
CA THR A 56 4.58 -11.07 0.16
C THR A 56 5.05 -9.83 0.92
N PRO A 57 6.34 -9.74 1.27
CA PRO A 57 6.91 -8.55 1.92
C PRO A 57 6.72 -7.28 1.09
N LEU A 58 6.83 -7.37 -0.23
CA LEU A 58 6.59 -6.24 -1.14
C LEU A 58 5.16 -5.73 -1.04
N TYR A 59 4.17 -6.62 -1.03
CA TYR A 59 2.76 -6.23 -0.92
C TYR A 59 2.45 -5.61 0.44
N GLN A 60 3.09 -6.11 1.51
CA GLN A 60 3.01 -5.51 2.83
C GLN A 60 3.59 -4.09 2.83
N LEU A 61 4.77 -3.89 2.25
CA LEU A 61 5.42 -2.58 2.15
C LEU A 61 4.58 -1.60 1.31
N CYS A 62 4.11 -2.01 0.14
CA CYS A 62 3.21 -1.22 -0.71
C CYS A 62 1.95 -0.81 0.05
N ALA A 63 1.27 -1.75 0.71
CA ALA A 63 0.04 -1.46 1.42
C ALA A 63 0.26 -0.51 2.61
N SER A 64 1.33 -0.71 3.41
CA SER A 64 1.72 0.21 4.48
C SER A 64 2.05 1.61 3.97
N HIS A 65 2.77 1.70 2.85
CA HIS A 65 3.15 2.97 2.24
C HIS A 65 1.91 3.73 1.75
N ILE A 66 1.05 3.08 0.96
CA ILE A 66 -0.21 3.64 0.46
C ILE A 66 -1.08 4.13 1.62
N ALA A 67 -1.23 3.33 2.68
CA ALA A 67 -2.02 3.71 3.83
C ALA A 67 -1.42 4.93 4.56
N THR A 68 -0.10 5.00 4.67
CA THR A 68 0.62 6.15 5.26
C THR A 68 0.39 7.41 4.46
N VAL A 69 0.51 7.35 3.12
CA VAL A 69 0.26 8.50 2.23
C VAL A 69 -1.16 9.02 2.40
N ILE A 70 -2.16 8.12 2.33
CA ILE A 70 -3.58 8.48 2.46
C ILE A 70 -3.87 9.11 3.83
N THR A 71 -3.33 8.54 4.91
CA THR A 71 -3.54 9.05 6.27
C THR A 71 -2.85 10.40 6.49
N THR A 72 -1.69 10.61 5.86
CA THR A 72 -0.93 11.88 5.97
C THR A 72 -1.66 13.00 5.23
N GLU A 73 -2.14 12.74 4.01
CA GLU A 73 -2.87 13.72 3.22
C GLU A 73 -4.26 14.01 3.80
N ASN A 74 -4.90 13.03 4.44
CA ASN A 74 -6.17 13.19 5.15
C ASN A 74 -5.93 13.36 6.66
N SER A 75 -5.09 14.32 7.03
CA SER A 75 -4.72 14.60 8.42
C SER A 75 -5.96 14.72 9.33
N GLY A 76 -6.13 13.75 10.25
CA GLY A 76 -7.27 13.65 11.18
C GLY A 76 -8.20 12.48 10.92
N ASP A 77 -8.00 11.75 9.83
CA ASP A 77 -8.81 10.61 9.45
C ASP A 77 -8.25 9.29 9.99
N GLY A 78 -8.87 8.78 11.06
CA GLY A 78 -8.52 7.50 11.69
C GLY A 78 -9.12 6.27 10.99
N ARG A 79 -9.66 6.43 9.78
CA ARG A 79 -10.25 5.32 9.01
C ARG A 79 -9.19 4.28 8.65
N ALA A 80 -9.60 3.02 8.65
CA ALA A 80 -8.75 1.95 8.15
C ALA A 80 -8.65 2.00 6.61
N VAL A 81 -7.51 1.61 6.06
CA VAL A 81 -7.30 1.53 4.62
C VAL A 81 -7.31 0.07 4.18
N VAL A 82 -8.19 -0.28 3.25
CA VAL A 82 -8.23 -1.59 2.62
C VAL A 82 -7.61 -1.47 1.24
N VAL A 83 -6.44 -2.08 1.08
CA VAL A 83 -5.68 -2.07 -0.16
C VAL A 83 -5.85 -3.40 -0.88
N ARG A 84 -6.30 -3.35 -2.13
CA ARG A 84 -6.28 -4.48 -3.06
C ARG A 84 -5.12 -4.29 -4.03
N LEU A 85 -4.18 -5.24 -4.06
CA LEU A 85 -3.00 -5.21 -4.93
C LEU A 85 -3.02 -6.41 -5.87
N ALA A 86 -3.12 -6.16 -7.17
CA ALA A 86 -2.91 -7.16 -8.21
C ALA A 86 -1.83 -6.68 -9.17
N LEU A 87 -0.57 -6.94 -8.80
CA LEU A 87 0.59 -6.49 -9.54
C LEU A 87 1.23 -7.68 -10.28
N MET A 88 1.55 -7.50 -11.55
CA MET A 88 2.33 -8.47 -12.32
C MET A 88 3.82 -8.15 -12.11
N LYS A 89 4.61 -9.16 -11.74
CA LYS A 89 6.08 -9.05 -11.81
C LYS A 89 6.45 -9.05 -13.29
N ASN A 90 7.22 -8.06 -13.74
CA ASN A 90 7.83 -8.06 -15.07
C ASN A 90 8.85 -9.20 -15.11
N SER A 91 8.39 -10.41 -15.43
CA SER A 91 9.23 -11.59 -15.64
C SER A 91 9.15 -11.94 -17.12
N ASP A 92 9.63 -11.05 -17.97
CA ASP A 92 9.95 -11.39 -19.35
C ASP A 92 11.48 -11.40 -19.47
N ASN A 93 12.02 -12.61 -19.33
CA ASN A 93 13.37 -13.05 -19.73
C ASN A 93 14.54 -12.56 -18.87
N ASN A 94 15.05 -13.43 -17.99
CA ASN A 94 16.42 -13.99 -18.06
C ASN A 94 16.81 -14.63 -16.73
N ASP A 95 17.53 -15.75 -16.83
CA ASP A 95 18.18 -16.44 -15.73
C ASP A 95 19.19 -15.52 -15.01
N GLY A 96 18.89 -15.11 -13.79
CA GLY A 96 19.82 -14.36 -12.94
C GLY A 96 19.13 -13.68 -11.77
N ASP A 97 19.47 -14.10 -10.54
CA ASP A 97 18.93 -13.66 -9.25
C ASP A 97 19.17 -12.16 -8.89
N GLN A 98 19.43 -11.29 -9.88
CA GLN A 98 19.78 -9.87 -9.69
C GLN A 98 18.73 -8.91 -10.32
N ASP A 99 17.89 -9.37 -11.25
CA ASP A 99 16.94 -8.50 -11.97
C ASP A 99 15.56 -8.38 -11.30
N GLU A 100 15.27 -9.20 -10.29
CA GLU A 100 13.95 -9.19 -9.61
C GLU A 100 13.72 -7.93 -8.75
N GLU A 101 14.77 -7.46 -8.06
CA GLU A 101 14.67 -6.30 -7.15
C GLU A 101 14.48 -4.96 -7.90
N ILE A 102 15.08 -4.85 -9.09
CA ILE A 102 14.96 -3.68 -9.97
C ILE A 102 13.53 -3.53 -10.49
N GLY A 103 12.91 -4.63 -10.93
CA GLY A 103 11.52 -4.63 -11.40
C GLY A 103 10.52 -4.25 -10.31
N ASP A 104 10.75 -4.73 -9.08
CA ASP A 104 9.87 -4.45 -7.94
C ASP A 104 9.94 -2.97 -7.49
N LYS A 105 11.12 -2.35 -7.57
CA LYS A 105 11.32 -0.94 -7.22
C LYS A 105 10.67 0.01 -8.23
N GLU A 106 10.80 -0.27 -9.53
CA GLU A 106 10.14 0.52 -10.57
C GLU A 106 8.62 0.43 -10.45
N LEU A 107 8.11 -0.78 -10.23
CA LEU A 107 6.70 -1.04 -9.98
C LEU A 107 6.19 -0.28 -8.74
N PHE A 108 6.95 -0.28 -7.64
CA PHE A 108 6.62 0.48 -6.44
C PHE A 108 6.48 1.98 -6.74
N ASN A 109 7.46 2.56 -7.44
CA ASN A 109 7.46 3.99 -7.78
C ASN A 109 6.29 4.36 -8.71
N GLU A 110 5.96 3.50 -9.69
CA GLU A 110 4.80 3.70 -10.57
C GLU A 110 3.51 3.76 -9.74
N ILE A 111 3.32 2.81 -8.83
CA ILE A 111 2.12 2.75 -7.97
C ILE A 111 2.04 3.96 -7.07
N GLU A 112 3.14 4.36 -6.45
CA GLU A 112 3.20 5.55 -5.62
C GLU A 112 2.75 6.78 -6.40
N SER A 113 3.28 6.98 -7.61
CA SER A 113 2.92 8.11 -8.47
C SER A 113 1.43 8.11 -8.81
N MET A 114 0.88 6.95 -9.20
CA MET A 114 -0.54 6.84 -9.57
C MET A 114 -1.48 7.06 -8.38
N VAL A 115 -1.09 6.59 -7.18
CA VAL A 115 -1.89 6.81 -5.96
C VAL A 115 -1.91 8.28 -5.61
N LYS A 116 -0.77 8.98 -5.66
CA LYS A 116 -0.70 10.43 -5.40
C LYS A 116 -1.50 11.27 -6.41
N GLU A 117 -1.59 10.84 -7.67
CA GLU A 117 -2.42 11.52 -8.68
C GLU A 117 -3.92 11.28 -8.47
N SER A 118 -4.29 10.23 -7.74
CA SER A 118 -5.69 9.82 -7.52
C SER A 118 -6.30 10.35 -6.21
N ILE A 119 -5.50 10.97 -5.35
CA ILE A 119 -5.94 11.60 -4.08
C ILE A 119 -6.16 13.09 -4.32
#